data_AF-A0A286D2U6-F1
#
_entry.id   AF-A0A286D2U6-F1
#
_cell.length_a   1.000
_cell.length_b   1.000
_cell.length_c   1.000
_cell.angle_alpha   90.00
_cell.angle_beta   90.00
_cell.angle_gamma   90.00
#
_symmetry.space_group_name_H-M   'P 1'
#
loop_
_entity.id
_entity.type
_entity.pdbx_description
1 polymer ?
#
loop_
_entity_poly.entity_id
_entity_poly.type
_entity_poly.pdbx_seq_one_letter_code
_entity_poly.pdbx_strand_id
1 'polypeptide(L)'
;MSIAGSIHLHVDGQAVEVPAGSNVAAAIARVAPHFRRSCTGQPRAPLCGMGVCFECRVAIDGVDLLRACVTPARDGMQVHTDA
;
A
#
# COMPACT_ATOMS: atom_id res chain seq x y z
N MET A 1 -6.63 -14.30 -23.83
CA MET A 1 -7.28 -13.47 -22.79
C MET A 1 -6.89 -14.07 -21.44
N SER A 2 -5.96 -13.42 -20.73
CA SER A 2 -5.55 -13.90 -19.41
C SER A 2 -6.67 -13.59 -18.43
N ILE A 3 -7.11 -14.59 -17.67
CA ILE A 3 -8.02 -14.38 -16.54
C ILE A 3 -7.20 -13.59 -15.53
N ALA A 4 -7.50 -12.31 -15.35
CA ALA A 4 -6.85 -11.51 -14.34
C ALA A 4 -7.26 -12.09 -12.98
N GLY A 5 -6.36 -12.83 -12.33
CA GLY A 5 -6.57 -13.28 -10.96
C GLY A 5 -6.72 -12.09 -10.01
N SER A 6 -7.17 -12.33 -8.79
CA SER A 6 -7.18 -11.33 -7.72
C SER A 6 -6.18 -11.69 -6.63
N ILE A 7 -5.78 -10.66 -5.87
CA ILE A 7 -4.93 -10.75 -4.70
C ILE A 7 -5.74 -10.23 -3.52
N HIS A 8 -5.75 -11.00 -2.44
CA HIS A 8 -6.42 -10.69 -1.18
C HIS A 8 -5.38 -10.36 -0.11
N LEU A 9 -5.49 -9.19 0.50
CA LEU A 9 -4.58 -8.70 1.56
C LEU A 9 -5.36 -7.88 2.58
N HIS A 10 -4.73 -7.50 3.70
CA HIS A 10 -5.34 -6.58 4.66
C HIS A 10 -4.59 -5.27 4.72
N VAL A 11 -5.35 -4.17 4.82
CA VAL A 11 -4.84 -2.83 5.09
C VAL A 11 -5.50 -2.35 6.37
N ASP A 12 -4.69 -2.08 7.40
CA ASP A 12 -5.16 -1.63 8.71
C ASP A 12 -6.25 -2.55 9.31
N GLY A 13 -6.10 -3.86 9.08
CA GLY A 13 -7.04 -4.89 9.52
C GLY A 13 -8.28 -5.06 8.63
N GLN A 14 -8.46 -4.23 7.60
CA GLN A 14 -9.56 -4.37 6.64
C GLN A 14 -9.16 -5.24 5.45
N ALA A 15 -9.97 -6.25 5.13
CA ALA A 15 -9.75 -7.10 3.96
C ALA A 15 -9.95 -6.33 2.65
N VAL A 16 -9.00 -6.45 1.74
CA VAL A 16 -8.95 -5.76 0.44
C VAL A 16 -8.66 -6.76 -0.66
N GLU A 17 -9.36 -6.58 -1.79
CA GLU A 17 -9.10 -7.31 -3.03
C GLU A 17 -8.61 -6.37 -4.12
N VAL A 18 -7.52 -6.74 -4.80
CA VAL A 18 -6.98 -6.01 -5.95
C VAL A 18 -6.68 -6.96 -7.11
N PRO A 19 -6.68 -6.49 -8.37
CA PRO A 19 -6.25 -7.33 -9.49
C PRO A 19 -4.81 -7.83 -9.31
N ALA A 20 -4.55 -9.06 -9.73
CA ALA A 20 -3.20 -9.61 -9.81
C ALA A 20 -2.29 -8.70 -10.65
N GLY A 21 -1.08 -8.47 -10.14
CA GLY A 21 -0.12 -7.51 -10.72
C GLY A 21 -0.25 -6.09 -10.18
N SER A 22 -1.22 -5.81 -9.29
CA SER A 22 -1.28 -4.55 -8.56
C SER A 22 -0.12 -4.39 -7.57
N ASN A 23 0.18 -3.14 -7.22
CA ASN A 23 1.08 -2.81 -6.11
C ASN A 23 0.27 -2.58 -4.81
N VAL A 24 0.99 -2.49 -3.69
CA VAL A 24 0.39 -2.26 -2.36
C VAL A 24 -0.33 -0.91 -2.29
N ALA A 25 0.14 0.11 -3.03
CA ALA A 25 -0.55 1.40 -3.07
C ALA A 25 -1.96 1.34 -3.66
N ALA A 26 -2.18 0.48 -4.67
CA ALA A 26 -3.51 0.25 -5.21
C ALA A 26 -4.46 -0.37 -4.17
N ALA A 27 -3.95 -1.25 -3.29
CA ALA A 27 -4.74 -1.83 -2.21
C ALA A 27 -5.10 -0.78 -1.15
N ILE A 28 -4.13 0.03 -0.70
CA ILE A 28 -4.38 1.09 0.28
C ILE A 28 -5.41 2.10 -0.25
N ALA A 29 -5.35 2.45 -1.54
CA ALA A 29 -6.30 3.38 -2.16
C ALA A 29 -7.77 2.91 -2.12
N ARG A 30 -8.03 1.62 -1.86
CA ARG A 30 -9.40 1.10 -1.67
C ARG A 30 -9.96 1.38 -0.27
N VAL A 31 -9.09 1.75 0.68
CA VAL A 31 -9.42 1.86 2.10
C VAL A 31 -9.21 3.28 2.60
N ALA A 32 -8.09 3.90 2.26
CA ALA A 32 -7.68 5.19 2.81
C ALA A 32 -7.08 6.12 1.73
N PRO A 33 -7.28 7.45 1.87
CA PRO A 33 -6.67 8.43 0.98
C PRO A 33 -5.21 8.77 1.33
N HIS A 34 -4.66 8.22 2.42
CA HIS A 34 -3.33 8.54 2.93
C HIS A 34 -2.59 7.28 3.40
N PHE A 35 -1.27 7.39 3.47
CA PHE A 35 -0.33 6.29 3.71
C PHE A 35 0.49 6.50 4.98
N ARG A 36 0.79 7.77 5.27
CA ARG A 36 1.47 8.21 6.48
C ARG A 36 1.16 9.68 6.76
N ARG A 37 1.58 10.17 7.91
CA ARG A 37 1.62 11.60 8.26
C ARG A 37 3.04 12.18 8.27
N SER A 38 3.14 13.48 8.02
CA SER A 38 4.37 14.24 8.24
C SER A 38 4.61 14.47 9.73
N CYS A 39 5.80 15.00 10.08
CA CYS A 39 6.08 15.48 11.44
C CYS A 39 5.13 16.60 11.90
N THR A 40 4.48 17.27 10.96
CA THR A 40 3.45 18.30 11.21
C THR A 40 2.02 17.76 11.09
N GLY A 41 1.85 16.44 11.03
CA GLY A 41 0.54 15.77 11.00
C GLY A 41 -0.18 15.79 9.65
N GLN A 42 0.44 16.31 8.59
CA GLN A 42 -0.18 16.41 7.27
C GLN A 42 -0.20 15.04 6.58
N PRO A 43 -1.34 14.63 5.99
CA PRO A 43 -1.45 13.35 5.30
C PRO A 43 -0.57 13.33 4.05
N ARG A 44 0.09 12.21 3.82
CA ARG A 44 0.94 11.96 2.66
C ARG A 44 0.43 10.78 1.85
N ALA A 45 0.64 10.88 0.55
CA ALA A 45 0.23 9.90 -0.45
C ALA A 45 1.34 9.75 -1.50
N PRO A 46 1.31 8.71 -2.34
CA PRO A 46 2.25 8.56 -3.45
C PRO A 46 2.24 9.80 -4.35
N LEU A 47 3.38 10.50 -4.43
CA LEU A 47 3.56 11.63 -5.35
C LEU A 47 4.21 11.18 -6.66
N CYS A 48 5.31 10.42 -6.57
CA CYS A 48 6.11 10.06 -7.74
C CYS A 48 5.70 8.75 -8.43
N GLY A 49 5.00 7.84 -7.73
CA GLY A 49 4.74 6.47 -8.21
C GLY A 49 5.97 5.57 -8.40
N MET A 50 7.20 6.10 -8.34
CA MET A 50 8.46 5.42 -8.66
C MET A 50 9.28 5.00 -7.43
N GLY A 51 8.80 5.26 -6.21
CA GLY A 51 9.50 4.92 -4.98
C GLY A 51 10.65 5.87 -4.58
N VAL A 52 10.76 7.04 -5.20
CA VAL A 52 11.83 8.03 -4.92
C VAL A 52 11.44 9.08 -3.87
N CYS A 53 10.16 9.43 -3.74
CA CYS A 53 9.73 10.50 -2.83
C CYS A 53 9.55 10.07 -1.36
N PHE A 54 9.46 8.76 -1.08
CA PHE A 54 9.19 8.20 0.26
C PHE A 54 7.90 8.66 0.96
N GLU A 55 6.99 9.31 0.23
CA GLU A 55 5.72 9.78 0.79
C GLU A 55 4.67 8.66 0.95
N CYS A 56 4.86 7.52 0.27
CA CYS A 56 3.98 6.34 0.34
C CYS A 56 4.51 5.21 1.23
N ARG A 57 5.39 5.54 2.18
CA ARG A 57 5.97 4.52 3.05
C ARG A 57 4.96 4.00 4.05
N VAL A 58 5.00 2.70 4.30
CA VAL A 58 4.10 1.92 5.17
C VAL A 58 4.90 0.78 5.81
N ALA A 59 4.29 0.10 6.79
CA ALA A 59 4.78 -1.20 7.24
C ALA A 59 4.06 -2.33 6.51
N ILE A 60 4.80 -3.38 6.12
CA ILE A 60 4.24 -4.57 5.48
C ILE A 60 4.84 -5.79 6.19
N ASP A 61 3.99 -6.67 6.70
CA ASP A 61 4.39 -7.91 7.38
C ASP A 61 5.43 -7.67 8.51
N GLY A 62 5.28 -6.55 9.22
CA GLY A 62 6.18 -6.15 10.33
C GLY A 62 7.48 -5.46 9.88
N VAL A 63 7.66 -5.16 8.59
CA VAL A 63 8.82 -4.42 8.07
C VAL A 63 8.42 -2.99 7.73
N ASP A 64 9.02 -2.02 8.41
CA ASP A 64 8.73 -0.60 8.25
C ASP A 64 9.41 0.05 7.03
N LEU A 65 9.00 1.28 6.73
CA LEU A 65 9.59 2.17 5.71
C LEU A 65 9.57 1.60 4.28
N LEU A 66 8.71 0.63 4.01
CA LEU A 66 8.54 0.04 2.68
C LEU A 66 7.69 0.94 1.79
N ARG A 67 8.02 1.01 0.50
CA ARG A 67 7.39 1.93 -0.45
C ARG A 67 6.23 1.24 -1.14
N ALA A 68 5.00 1.59 -0.74
CA ALA A 68 3.80 0.95 -1.25
C ALA A 68 3.65 1.05 -2.79
N CYS A 69 4.12 2.14 -3.40
CA CYS A 69 3.94 2.37 -4.85
C CYS A 69 4.79 1.46 -5.74
N VAL A 70 5.86 0.87 -5.22
CA VAL A 70 6.75 -0.04 -5.97
C VAL A 70 6.79 -1.45 -5.38
N THR A 71 6.07 -1.69 -4.29
CA THR A 71 5.97 -3.01 -3.68
C THR A 71 4.80 -3.76 -4.34
N PRO A 72 5.05 -4.91 -5.00
CA PRO A 72 3.97 -5.72 -5.56
C PRO A 72 3.05 -6.23 -4.44
N ALA A 73 1.74 -6.20 -4.64
CA ALA A 73 0.81 -6.85 -3.73
C ALA A 73 0.97 -8.37 -3.81
N ARG A 74 0.77 -9.06 -2.69
CA ARG A 74 0.79 -10.52 -2.59
C ARG A 74 -0.32 -10.98 -1.66
N ASP A 75 -0.81 -12.19 -1.90
CA ASP A 75 -1.85 -12.78 -1.07
C ASP A 75 -1.42 -12.88 0.39
N GLY A 76 -2.33 -12.54 1.30
CA GLY A 76 -2.14 -12.62 2.74
C GLY A 76 -1.27 -11.51 3.35
N MET A 77 -0.80 -10.54 2.57
CA MET A 77 -0.03 -9.41 3.10
C MET A 77 -0.80 -8.64 4.18
N GLN A 78 -0.10 -8.22 5.22
CA GLN A 78 -0.59 -7.33 6.27
C GLN A 78 0.07 -5.96 6.12
N VAL A 79 -0.72 -4.96 5.75
CA VAL A 79 -0.24 -3.60 5.50
C VAL A 79 -0.75 -2.67 6.61
N HIS A 80 0.15 -1.88 7.17
CA HIS A 80 -0.18 -0.86 8.17
C HIS A 80 0.23 0.52 7.67
N THR A 81 -0.74 1.43 7.59
CA THR A 81 -0.50 2.85 7.31
C THR A 81 -0.16 3.58 8.61
N ASP A 82 0.47 4.76 8.52
CA ASP A 82 0.88 5.56 9.68
C ASP A 82 1.80 4.83 10.69
N ALA A 83 2.47 3.76 10.24
CA ALA A 83 3.54 3.06 10.97
C ALA A 83 4.87 3.82 10.96
#